data_AF-A0A161HH41-F1
#
_entry.id   AF-A0A161HH41-F1
#
_cell.length_a   1.000
_cell.length_b   1.000
_cell.length_c   1.000
_cell.angle_alpha   90.00
_cell.angle_beta   90.00
_cell.angle_gamma   90.00
#
_symmetry.space_group_name_H-M   'P 1'
#
loop_
_entity.id
_entity.type
_entity.pdbx_description
1 polymer ?
#
loop_
_entity_poly.entity_id
_entity_poly.type
_entity_poly.pdbx_seq_one_letter_code
_entity_poly.pdbx_strand_id
1 'polypeptide(L)'
;MASASEFEAFDAYDFESDQQFQQGLNTLLTTADTADSVQRDSLVLKAKIFFYSKKTGTSIDFNEYESWKNEHNFENSSSTTNSDPNEPSTNRDNSAAGSTESYPLSYQAIVELIMSGKPVPGIKQIPNTVLGETASSQHTAAERKKPWET
;
A
#
# COMPACT_ATOMS: atom_id res chain seq x y z
N MET A 1 21.45 -20.77 6.87
CA MET A 1 20.09 -20.51 6.37
C MET A 1 19.20 -20.51 7.58
N ALA A 2 18.47 -19.41 7.78
CA ALA A 2 17.48 -19.33 8.85
C ALA A 2 16.29 -20.24 8.49
N SER A 3 15.72 -20.93 9.47
CA SER A 3 14.53 -21.77 9.27
C SER A 3 13.25 -20.98 9.58
N ALA A 4 12.09 -21.52 9.22
CA ALA A 4 10.79 -20.86 9.42
C ALA A 4 10.55 -20.46 10.89
N SER A 5 11.03 -21.27 11.84
CA SER A 5 10.97 -20.99 13.28
C SER A 5 11.72 -19.72 13.70
N GLU A 6 12.83 -19.40 13.02
CA GLU A 6 13.64 -18.23 13.33
C GLU A 6 12.99 -16.93 12.83
N PHE A 7 12.27 -17.01 11.70
CA PHE A 7 11.47 -15.88 11.21
C PHE A 7 10.27 -15.60 12.12
N GLU A 8 9.59 -16.64 12.61
CA GLU A 8 8.49 -16.49 13.57
C GLU A 8 8.98 -15.92 14.91
N ALA A 9 10.13 -16.40 15.40
CA ALA A 9 10.75 -15.86 16.60
C ALA A 9 11.23 -14.41 16.41
N PHE A 10 11.63 -14.03 15.18
CA PHE A 10 11.95 -12.66 14.83
C PHE A 10 10.70 -11.76 14.87
N ASP A 11 9.57 -12.18 14.31
CA ASP A 11 8.31 -11.41 14.35
C ASP A 11 7.75 -11.27 15.77
N ALA A 12 7.92 -12.30 16.61
CA ALA A 12 7.51 -12.27 18.02
C ALA A 12 8.43 -11.39 18.90
N TYR A 13 9.56 -10.91 18.38
CA TYR A 13 10.52 -10.13 19.15
C TYR A 13 10.06 -8.68 19.34
N ASP A 14 10.05 -8.22 20.59
CA ASP A 14 9.73 -6.83 20.92
C ASP A 14 10.93 -5.90 20.70
N PHE A 15 11.02 -5.33 19.49
CA PHE A 15 12.01 -4.33 19.14
C PHE A 15 11.75 -2.94 19.77
N GLU A 16 10.54 -2.66 20.26
CA GLU A 16 10.20 -1.36 20.85
C GLU A 16 10.71 -1.24 22.29
N SER A 17 10.70 -2.34 23.04
CA SER A 17 11.26 -2.37 24.39
C SER A 17 12.79 -2.36 24.44
N ASP A 18 13.50 -2.64 23.34
CA ASP A 18 14.96 -2.73 23.33
C ASP A 18 15.64 -1.37 23.11
N GLN A 19 16.16 -0.79 24.19
CA GLN A 19 16.75 0.54 24.16
C GLN A 19 18.01 0.65 23.28
N GLN A 20 18.81 -0.42 23.17
CA GLN A 20 20.02 -0.42 22.34
C GLN A 20 19.66 -0.40 20.86
N PHE A 21 18.64 -1.17 20.49
CA PHE A 21 18.12 -1.15 19.13
C PHE A 21 17.56 0.23 18.76
N GLN A 22 16.72 0.81 19.61
CA GLN A 22 16.10 2.12 19.37
C GLN A 22 17.14 3.24 19.20
N GLN A 23 18.19 3.25 20.02
CA GLN A 23 19.30 4.21 19.87
C GLN A 23 20.05 4.05 18.54
N GLY A 24 20.33 2.81 18.14
CA GLY A 24 20.94 2.51 16.85
C GLY A 24 20.05 2.92 15.67
N LEU A 25 18.76 2.61 15.75
CA LEU A 25 17.78 2.91 14.71
C LEU A 25 17.61 4.41 14.50
N ASN A 26 17.55 5.20 15.58
CA ASN A 26 17.42 6.64 15.50
C ASN A 26 18.64 7.28 14.82
N THR A 27 19.84 6.79 15.12
CA THR A 27 21.07 7.24 14.46
C THR A 27 21.01 6.97 12.95
N LEU A 28 20.56 5.77 12.58
CA LEU A 28 20.44 5.33 11.18
C LEU A 28 19.38 6.16 10.43
N LEU A 29 18.23 6.44 11.06
CA LEU A 29 17.16 7.29 10.51
C LEU A 29 17.58 8.75 10.37
N THR A 30 18.34 9.29 11.33
CA THR A 30 18.87 10.66 11.27
C THR A 30 19.86 10.82 10.11
N THR A 31 20.68 9.80 9.83
CA THR A 31 21.58 9.84 8.67
C THR A 31 20.86 9.72 7.33
N ALA A 32 19.65 9.13 7.33
CA ALA A 32 18.84 8.90 6.14
C ALA A 32 17.73 9.96 5.99
N ASP A 33 17.95 11.19 6.46
CA ASP A 33 16.88 12.19 6.56
C ASP A 33 16.27 12.58 5.20
N THR A 34 17.04 12.44 4.13
CA THR A 34 16.62 12.73 2.75
C THR A 34 15.90 11.56 2.06
N ALA A 35 15.77 10.40 2.71
CA ALA A 35 15.17 9.21 2.12
C ALA A 35 13.63 9.29 2.08
N ASP A 36 13.00 8.64 1.11
CA ASP A 36 11.54 8.54 1.03
C ASP A 36 10.97 7.64 2.14
N SER A 37 9.66 7.71 2.40
CA SER A 37 8.97 6.89 3.43
C SER A 37 9.20 5.39 3.22
N VAL A 38 9.05 4.91 1.98
CA VAL A 38 9.27 3.50 1.61
C VAL A 38 10.70 3.04 1.89
N GLN A 39 11.68 3.92 1.65
CA GLN A 39 13.08 3.63 1.92
C GLN A 39 13.34 3.55 3.42
N ARG A 40 12.76 4.46 4.22
CA ARG A 40 12.83 4.41 5.69
C ARG A 40 12.26 3.11 6.23
N ASP A 41 11.11 2.66 5.75
CA ASP A 41 10.50 1.40 6.18
C ASP A 41 11.41 0.20 5.87
N SER A 42 11.98 0.16 4.66
CA SER A 42 12.94 -0.89 4.28
C SER A 42 14.23 -0.85 5.12
N LEU A 43 14.68 0.34 5.51
CA LEU A 43 15.85 0.56 6.37
C LEU A 43 15.58 0.00 7.78
N VAL A 44 14.41 0.33 8.33
CA VAL A 44 13.98 -0.15 9.64
C VAL A 44 13.93 -1.67 9.64
N LEU A 45 13.34 -2.28 8.60
CA LEU A 45 13.25 -3.73 8.49
C LEU A 45 14.65 -4.38 8.40
N LYS A 46 15.54 -3.84 7.55
CA LYS A 46 16.94 -4.30 7.46
C LYS A 46 17.67 -4.17 8.80
N ALA A 47 17.48 -3.07 9.52
CA ALA A 47 18.09 -2.86 10.83
C ALA A 47 17.59 -3.88 11.86
N LYS A 48 16.27 -4.18 11.88
CA LYS A 48 15.70 -5.22 12.76
C LYS A 48 16.33 -6.58 12.48
N ILE A 49 16.38 -6.99 11.20
CA ILE A 49 16.96 -8.27 10.78
C ILE A 49 18.45 -8.35 11.15
N PHE A 50 19.21 -7.28 10.91
CA PHE A 50 20.62 -7.22 11.27
C PHE A 50 20.83 -7.31 12.79
N PHE A 51 20.01 -6.62 13.58
CA PHE A 51 20.12 -6.65 15.03
C PHE A 51 19.79 -8.03 15.60
N TYR A 52 18.69 -8.63 15.13
CA TYR A 52 18.26 -9.95 15.58
C TYR A 52 19.24 -11.05 15.17
N SER A 53 19.75 -11.00 13.93
CA SER A 53 20.79 -11.94 13.46
C SER A 53 22.07 -11.84 14.28
N LYS A 54 22.50 -10.62 14.61
CA LYS A 54 23.64 -10.39 15.51
C LYS A 54 23.40 -10.93 16.92
N LYS A 55 22.18 -10.85 17.44
CA LYS A 55 21.82 -11.30 18.80
C LYS A 55 21.74 -12.82 18.93
N THR A 56 21.15 -13.47 17.93
CA THR A 56 20.92 -14.92 17.92
C THR A 56 22.07 -15.72 17.31
N GLY A 57 22.94 -15.05 16.54
CA GLY A 57 24.02 -15.69 15.78
C GLY A 57 23.54 -16.34 14.47
N THR A 58 22.27 -16.20 14.12
CA THR A 58 21.69 -16.75 12.89
C THR A 58 21.66 -15.69 11.79
N SER A 59 22.28 -15.96 10.65
CA SER A 59 22.17 -15.07 9.48
C SER A 59 20.78 -15.19 8.86
N ILE A 60 19.95 -14.18 9.10
CA ILE A 60 18.65 -13.98 8.45
C ILE A 60 18.89 -13.02 7.28
N ASP A 61 18.58 -13.45 6.07
CA ASP A 61 18.66 -12.58 4.89
C ASP A 61 17.35 -11.80 4.69
N PHE A 62 17.47 -10.56 4.21
CA PHE A 62 16.33 -9.69 3.94
C PHE A 62 15.39 -10.28 2.88
N ASN A 63 15.96 -10.84 1.81
CA ASN A 63 15.18 -11.39 0.70
C ASN A 63 14.49 -12.71 1.08
N GLU A 64 15.14 -13.53 1.91
CA GLU A 64 14.52 -14.75 2.46
C GLU A 64 13.32 -14.42 3.35
N TYR A 65 13.47 -13.41 4.23
CA TYR A 65 12.39 -12.97 5.11
C TYR A 65 11.20 -12.36 4.34
N GLU A 66 11.44 -11.54 3.32
CA GLU A 66 10.36 -11.01 2.48
C GLU A 66 9.59 -12.11 1.75
N SER A 67 10.32 -13.12 1.25
CA SER A 67 9.70 -14.27 0.59
C SER A 67 8.83 -15.07 1.57
N TRP A 68 9.37 -15.39 2.75
CA TRP A 68 8.62 -16.07 3.81
C TRP A 68 7.40 -15.26 4.25
N LYS A 69 7.52 -13.94 4.44
CA LYS A 69 6.40 -13.09 4.83
C LYS A 69 5.29 -13.07 3.78
N ASN A 70 5.63 -13.11 2.50
CA ASN A 70 4.64 -13.19 1.42
C ASN A 70 3.89 -14.53 1.42
N GLU A 71 4.60 -15.63 1.71
CA GLU A 71 4.01 -16.96 1.86
C GLU A 71 3.14 -17.06 3.13
N HIS A 72 3.61 -16.52 4.27
CA HIS A 72 2.90 -16.55 5.55
C HIS A 72 1.69 -15.60 5.61
N ASN A 73 1.73 -14.46 4.91
CA ASN A 73 0.56 -13.58 4.77
C ASN A 73 -0.57 -14.27 3.97
N PHE A 74 -0.21 -15.20 3.07
CA PHE A 74 -1.16 -16.03 2.35
C PHE A 74 -1.77 -17.15 3.24
N GLU A 75 -0.99 -17.71 4.17
CA GLU A 75 -1.47 -18.74 5.09
C GLU A 75 -2.31 -18.19 6.26
N ASN A 76 -2.03 -16.98 6.78
CA ASN A 76 -2.90 -16.37 7.80
C ASN A 76 -4.27 -15.93 7.24
N SER A 77 -4.44 -15.95 5.91
CA SER A 77 -5.74 -15.80 5.26
C SER A 77 -6.47 -17.13 5.04
N SER A 78 -5.85 -18.26 5.40
CA SER A 78 -6.37 -19.61 5.14
C SER A 78 -6.75 -20.36 6.42
N SER A 79 -7.61 -19.76 7.25
CA SER A 79 -8.39 -20.54 8.24
C SER A 79 -9.71 -19.85 8.62
N THR A 80 -10.61 -19.69 7.65
CA THR A 80 -12.05 -19.90 7.88
C THR A 80 -12.69 -20.43 6.59
N THR A 81 -13.43 -21.50 6.76
CA THR A 81 -14.10 -22.33 5.75
C THR A 81 -15.15 -21.59 4.92
N ASN A 82 -15.09 -21.81 3.60
CA ASN A 82 -16.17 -21.81 2.61
C ASN A 82 -17.12 -20.60 2.48
N SER A 83 -17.13 -20.12 1.23
CA SER A 83 -18.15 -19.33 0.52
C SER A 83 -17.89 -17.82 0.42
N ASP A 84 -17.87 -17.41 -0.85
CA ASP A 84 -17.97 -16.05 -1.41
C ASP A 84 -16.71 -15.16 -1.46
N PRO A 85 -16.14 -14.94 -2.67
CA PRO A 85 -15.15 -13.90 -2.91
C PRO A 85 -15.86 -12.59 -3.28
N ASN A 86 -16.26 -11.77 -2.31
CA ASN A 86 -16.43 -10.35 -2.58
C ASN A 86 -16.43 -9.45 -1.34
N GLU A 87 -15.77 -8.31 -1.50
CA GLU A 87 -15.69 -7.12 -0.63
C GLU A 87 -14.60 -7.03 0.45
N PRO A 88 -13.88 -5.91 0.45
CA PRO A 88 -13.91 -5.01 1.60
C PRO A 88 -14.58 -3.68 1.23
N SER A 89 -15.66 -3.38 1.93
CA SER A 89 -16.39 -2.13 1.85
C SER A 89 -15.49 -0.94 2.21
N THR A 90 -15.32 -0.03 1.25
CA THR A 90 -14.81 1.32 1.48
C THR A 90 -16.00 2.24 1.71
N ASN A 91 -16.20 2.70 2.94
CA ASN A 91 -17.09 3.82 3.20
C ASN A 91 -16.30 5.13 3.00
N ARG A 92 -16.52 5.80 1.87
CA ARG A 92 -16.72 7.27 1.77
C ARG A 92 -17.24 7.66 0.39
N ASP A 93 -18.57 7.78 0.34
CA ASP A 93 -19.42 8.73 -0.40
C ASP A 93 -18.71 9.75 -1.34
N ASN A 94 -18.94 9.63 -2.66
CA ASN A 94 -19.69 10.63 -3.44
C ASN A 94 -19.95 10.15 -4.88
N SER A 95 -21.18 10.39 -5.35
CA SER A 95 -21.87 9.77 -6.49
C SER A 95 -21.60 10.42 -7.86
N ALA A 96 -21.59 9.62 -8.94
CA ALA A 96 -22.57 9.70 -10.05
C ALA A 96 -22.12 8.99 -11.36
N ALA A 97 -22.73 7.83 -11.60
CA ALA A 97 -23.19 7.26 -12.88
C ALA A 97 -22.20 6.93 -14.01
N GLY A 98 -21.86 5.64 -14.13
CA GLY A 98 -21.31 5.04 -15.36
C GLY A 98 -20.53 3.73 -15.16
N SER A 99 -21.15 2.76 -14.48
CA SER A 99 -20.84 1.32 -14.35
C SER A 99 -19.52 0.77 -14.91
N THR A 100 -18.53 0.51 -14.03
CA THR A 100 -18.01 -0.81 -13.63
C THR A 100 -16.87 -0.56 -12.65
N GLU A 101 -17.13 -0.89 -11.40
CA GLU A 101 -16.31 -0.60 -10.23
C GLU A 101 -15.16 -1.60 -10.04
N SER A 102 -14.12 -1.15 -9.32
CA SER A 102 -13.35 -1.88 -8.28
C SER A 102 -11.90 -1.39 -8.29
N TYR A 103 -11.63 -0.33 -7.51
CA TYR A 103 -10.28 0.10 -7.18
C TYR A 103 -10.02 -0.21 -5.70
N PRO A 104 -8.81 -0.65 -5.30
CA PRO A 104 -7.62 -0.90 -6.13
C PRO A 104 -7.45 -2.37 -6.56
N LEU A 105 -6.91 -2.56 -7.78
CA LEU A 105 -6.34 -3.83 -8.22
C LEU A 105 -5.20 -4.24 -7.27
N SER A 106 -5.05 -5.54 -6.99
CA SER A 106 -3.91 -6.03 -6.22
C SER A 106 -2.59 -5.71 -6.94
N TYR A 107 -1.50 -5.55 -6.17
CA TYR A 107 -0.18 -5.21 -6.73
C TYR A 107 0.24 -6.14 -7.87
N GLN A 108 -0.01 -7.44 -7.74
CA GLN A 108 0.29 -8.42 -8.78
C GLN A 108 -0.49 -8.14 -10.08
N ALA A 109 -1.78 -7.83 -9.98
CA ALA A 109 -2.60 -7.51 -11.14
C ALA A 109 -2.12 -6.22 -11.84
N ILE A 110 -1.62 -5.24 -11.08
CA ILE A 110 -1.02 -4.03 -11.64
C ILE A 110 0.30 -4.35 -12.37
N VAL A 111 1.17 -5.17 -11.77
CA VAL A 111 2.43 -5.60 -12.38
C VAL A 111 2.16 -6.35 -13.69
N GLU A 112 1.21 -7.27 -13.71
CA GLU A 112 0.80 -7.98 -14.93
C GLU A 112 0.26 -7.03 -16.00
N LEU A 113 -0.51 -6.01 -15.61
CA LEU A 113 -1.00 -4.97 -16.52
C LEU A 113 0.15 -4.20 -17.18
N ILE A 114 1.15 -3.83 -16.38
CA ILE A 114 2.35 -3.13 -16.84
C ILE A 114 3.16 -4.03 -17.78
N MET A 115 3.41 -5.29 -17.39
CA MET A 115 4.18 -6.24 -18.18
C MET A 115 3.49 -6.61 -19.50
N SER A 116 2.16 -6.72 -19.49
CA SER A 116 1.36 -7.03 -20.68
C SER A 116 1.04 -5.80 -21.53
N GLY A 117 1.42 -4.59 -21.09
CA GLY A 117 1.13 -3.33 -21.77
C GLY A 117 -0.37 -3.03 -21.90
N LYS A 118 -1.21 -3.65 -21.06
CA LYS A 118 -2.66 -3.44 -21.09
C LYS A 118 -2.99 -2.10 -20.43
N PRO A 119 -3.92 -1.32 -21.01
CA PRO A 119 -4.32 -0.05 -20.41
C PRO A 119 -4.97 -0.26 -19.06
N VAL A 120 -4.72 0.68 -18.13
CA VAL A 120 -5.33 0.65 -16.80
C VAL A 120 -6.84 0.79 -16.95
N PRO A 121 -7.65 -0.14 -16.42
CA PRO A 121 -9.10 -0.04 -16.51
C PRO A 121 -9.59 1.25 -15.82
N GLY A 122 -10.58 1.90 -16.44
CA GLY A 122 -11.22 3.10 -15.87
C GLY A 122 -10.60 4.45 -16.27
N ILE A 123 -9.43 4.48 -16.93
CA ILE A 123 -8.92 5.75 -17.47
C ILE A 123 -9.74 6.17 -18.70
N LYS A 124 -10.37 7.35 -18.63
CA LYS A 124 -11.05 7.93 -19.79
C LYS A 124 -10.01 8.64 -20.65
N GLN A 125 -9.93 8.27 -21.93
CA GLN A 125 -9.05 8.95 -22.88
C GLN A 125 -9.55 10.38 -23.07
N ILE A 126 -8.75 11.36 -22.63
CA ILE A 126 -9.03 12.76 -22.91
C ILE A 126 -8.45 13.05 -24.31
N PRO A 127 -9.27 13.42 -25.29
CA PRO A 127 -8.76 13.87 -26.59
C PRO A 127 -7.96 15.17 -26.40
N ASN A 128 -6.85 15.34 -27.12
CA ASN A 128 -6.09 16.60 -27.16
C ASN A 128 -6.84 17.73 -27.92
N THR A 129 -8.14 17.59 -28.10
CA THR A 129 -8.98 18.54 -28.80
C THR A 129 -9.45 19.60 -27.82
N VAL A 130 -9.09 20.86 -28.08
CA VAL A 130 -9.68 22.00 -27.41
C VAL A 130 -11.12 22.14 -27.91
N LEU A 131 -12.06 21.60 -27.15
CA LEU A 131 -13.48 21.86 -27.32
C LEU A 131 -13.70 23.32 -26.92
N GLY A 132 -13.84 24.21 -27.92
CA GLY A 132 -14.07 25.63 -27.70
C GLY A 132 -15.38 25.92 -26.95
N GLU A 133 -15.69 27.20 -26.71
CA GLU A 133 -16.84 27.63 -25.90
C GLU A 133 -18.19 27.06 -26.37
N THR A 134 -18.32 26.72 -27.65
CA THR A 134 -19.53 26.11 -28.24
C THR A 134 -19.83 24.69 -27.76
N ALA A 135 -18.83 23.97 -27.26
CA ALA A 135 -18.98 22.62 -26.72
C ALA A 135 -19.09 22.61 -25.18
N SER A 136 -18.99 23.78 -24.54
CA SER A 136 -19.21 23.93 -23.12
C SER A 136 -20.71 23.78 -22.81
N SER A 137 -21.04 23.07 -21.73
CA SER A 137 -22.42 22.96 -21.27
C SER A 137 -22.88 24.29 -20.69
N GLN A 138 -24.04 24.79 -21.09
CA GLN A 138 -24.63 25.99 -20.52
C GLN A 138 -25.21 25.68 -19.13
N HIS A 139 -25.02 26.59 -18.18
CA HIS A 139 -25.59 26.49 -16.84
C HIS A 139 -27.12 26.63 -16.91
N THR A 140 -27.86 25.56 -16.60
CA THR A 140 -29.33 25.57 -16.58
C THR A 140 -29.91 25.65 -15.17
N ALA A 141 -29.07 25.70 -14.13
CA ALA A 141 -29.56 25.69 -12.76
C ALA A 141 -30.14 27.05 -12.37
N ALA A 142 -31.26 27.03 -11.64
CA ALA A 142 -31.94 28.24 -11.18
C ALA A 142 -31.10 28.99 -10.14
N GLU A 143 -30.99 30.31 -10.29
CA GLU A 143 -30.28 31.15 -9.32
C GLU A 143 -31.03 31.19 -7.98
N ARG A 144 -30.31 30.83 -6.91
CA ARG A 144 -30.86 30.93 -5.55
C ARG A 144 -30.73 32.37 -5.07
N LYS A 145 -31.87 32.99 -4.77
CA LYS A 145 -31.91 34.33 -4.18
C LYS A 145 -31.24 34.32 -2.81
N LYS A 146 -30.53 35.41 -2.51
CA LYS A 146 -30.00 35.61 -1.16
C LYS A 146 -31.15 35.86 -0.19
N PRO A 147 -31.05 35.43 1.08
CA PRO A 147 -32.15 35.56 2.04
C PRO A 147 -32.52 37.01 2.40
N TRP A 148 -31.75 38.01 1.95
CA TRP A 148 -32.00 39.44 2.14
C TRP A 148 -32.49 40.16 0.86
N GLU A 149 -32.59 39.45 -0.26
CA GLU A 149 -33.21 39.98 -1.49
C GLU A 149 -34.72 39.80 -1.38
N THR A 150 -35.35 40.71 -0.65
CA THR A 150 -36.81 40.93 -0.74
C THR A 150 -37.13 41.60 -2.06
#